data_AF-A0AB73K9V6-F1
#
_entry.id   AF-A0AB73K9V6-F1
#
_cell.length_a   1.000
_cell.length_b   1.000
_cell.length_c   1.000
_cell.angle_alpha   90.00
_cell.angle_beta   90.00
_cell.angle_gamma   90.00
#
_symmetry.space_group_name_H-M   'P 1'
#
loop_
_entity.id
_entity.type
_entity.pdbx_description
1 polymer ?
#
loop_
_entity_poly.entity_id
_entity_poly.type
_entity_poly.pdbx_seq_one_letter_code
_entity_poly.pdbx_strand_id
1 'polypeptide(L)'
;MIYPRNNKKFYFEIDKNEDNLFYFQLKDEEGNIYLERGAYTYKTNCKHGIKSVIRNSKNRERFIIKQASNKKWTCSLTAGNGRAIAFTPYFKTKFRIEKFVEDLPRKVHLAKFSDKTKRIPQWTINN
;
A
#
# COMPACT_ATOMS: atom_id res chain seq x y z
N MET A 1 17.04 -0.05 -6.75
CA MET A 1 15.76 -0.73 -7.04
C MET A 1 15.39 -0.59 -8.51
N ILE A 2 15.94 -1.50 -9.30
CA ILE A 2 15.42 -1.90 -10.61
C ILE A 2 14.07 -2.56 -10.32
N TYR A 3 13.04 -2.36 -11.15
CA TYR A 3 11.78 -3.09 -11.03
C TYR A 3 11.88 -4.32 -11.96
N PRO A 4 12.43 -5.47 -11.50
CA PRO A 4 12.42 -6.66 -12.33
C PRO A 4 10.97 -7.10 -12.55
N ARG A 5 10.71 -7.57 -13.77
CA ARG A 5 9.48 -8.25 -14.19
C ARG A 5 9.43 -9.65 -13.56
N ASN A 6 9.54 -9.73 -12.24
CA ASN A 6 9.52 -11.01 -11.51
C ASN A 6 8.11 -11.33 -11.04
N ASN A 7 7.80 -12.62 -10.99
CA ASN A 7 6.64 -13.23 -10.32
C ASN A 7 6.62 -13.00 -8.79
N LYS A 8 7.14 -11.86 -8.30
CA LYS A 8 7.11 -11.49 -6.89
C LYS A 8 5.68 -11.46 -6.41
N LYS A 9 5.38 -12.22 -5.35
CA LYS A 9 4.05 -12.19 -4.74
C LYS A 9 3.94 -10.93 -3.88
N PHE A 10 2.80 -10.28 -3.98
CA PHE A 10 2.48 -9.12 -3.17
C PHE A 10 1.49 -9.51 -2.08
N TYR A 11 1.51 -8.78 -0.97
CA TYR A 11 0.50 -8.90 0.07
C TYR A 11 0.21 -7.56 0.71
N PHE A 12 -1.04 -7.38 1.13
CA PHE A 12 -1.43 -6.32 2.03
C PHE A 12 -1.20 -6.77 3.47
N GLU A 13 -0.43 -5.99 4.21
CA GLU A 13 -0.26 -6.14 5.65
C GLU A 13 -1.05 -5.06 6.36
N ILE A 14 -1.91 -5.44 7.31
CA ILE A 14 -2.51 -4.52 8.28
C ILE A 14 -1.76 -4.62 9.59
N ASP A 15 -1.38 -3.46 10.11
CA ASP A 15 -0.76 -3.33 11.42
C ASP A 15 -1.31 -2.10 12.16
N LYS A 16 -0.87 -1.89 13.40
CA LYS A 16 -1.29 -0.82 14.29
C LYS A 16 -0.04 -0.08 14.79
N ASN A 17 -0.05 1.25 14.73
CA ASN A 17 1.05 2.06 15.25
C ASN A 17 0.91 2.28 16.77
N GLU A 18 1.91 2.97 17.36
CA GLU A 18 1.95 3.30 18.79
C GLU A 18 0.76 4.17 19.23
N ASP A 19 0.22 5.00 18.33
CA ASP A 19 -0.98 5.83 18.55
C ASP A 19 -2.29 5.05 18.47
N ASN A 20 -2.24 3.72 18.41
CA ASN A 20 -3.40 2.86 18.23
C ASN A 20 -4.17 3.07 16.91
N LEU A 21 -3.54 3.64 15.90
CA LEU A 21 -4.11 3.81 14.57
C LEU A 21 -3.69 2.66 13.65
N PHE A 22 -4.67 2.11 12.95
CA PHE A 22 -4.47 1.08 11.95
C PHE A 22 -3.94 1.69 10.65
N TYR A 23 -3.07 0.93 10.00
CA TYR A 23 -2.55 1.25 8.68
C TYR A 23 -2.40 -0.02 7.85
N PHE A 24 -2.27 0.15 6.54
CA PHE A 24 -1.95 -0.94 5.64
C PHE A 24 -0.79 -0.58 4.73
N GLN A 25 -0.03 -1.61 4.36
CA GLN A 25 1.07 -1.53 3.41
C GLN A 25 0.93 -2.65 2.39
N LEU A 26 1.16 -2.34 1.12
CA LEU A 26 1.40 -3.32 0.07
C LEU A 26 2.90 -3.62 0.05
N LYS A 27 3.26 -4.87 0.33
CA LYS A 27 4.64 -5.34 0.37
C LYS A 27 4.88 -6.47 -0.64
N ASP A 28 6.13 -6.65 -1.04
CA ASP A 28 6.59 -7.90 -1.66
C ASP A 28 7.09 -8.89 -0.59
N GLU A 29 7.43 -10.11 -1.02
CA GLU A 29 7.99 -11.18 -0.15
C GLU A 29 9.32 -10.78 0.54
N GLU A 30 10.04 -9.79 0.03
CA GLU A 30 11.26 -9.25 0.64
C GLU A 30 10.97 -8.15 1.68
N GLY A 31 9.70 -7.75 1.86
CA GLY A 31 9.28 -6.72 2.79
C GLY A 31 9.39 -5.29 2.25
N ASN A 32 9.71 -5.11 0.96
CA ASN A 32 9.76 -3.80 0.33
C ASN A 32 8.35 -3.21 0.26
N ILE A 33 8.17 -1.97 0.71
CA ILE A 33 6.88 -1.28 0.68
C ILE A 33 6.69 -0.62 -0.68
N TYR A 34 5.50 -0.76 -1.25
CA TYR A 34 5.15 -0.20 -2.56
C TYR A 34 3.98 0.77 -2.50
N LEU A 35 3.13 0.64 -1.49
CA LEU A 35 1.97 1.49 -1.30
C LEU A 35 1.56 1.45 0.16
N GLU A 36 1.20 2.59 0.72
CA GLU A 36 0.76 2.65 2.12
C GLU A 36 -0.34 3.68 2.34
N ARG A 37 -1.11 3.44 3.41
CA ARG A 37 -2.07 4.39 3.96
C ARG A 37 -2.35 4.02 5.41
N GLY A 38 -2.58 5.03 6.25
CA GLY A 38 -2.89 4.81 7.65
C GLY A 38 -3.82 5.85 8.25
N ALA A 39 -3.65 6.02 9.56
CA ALA A 39 -4.46 6.87 10.42
C ALA A 39 -5.94 6.42 10.53
N TYR A 40 -6.20 5.11 10.47
CA TYR A 40 -7.54 4.57 10.67
C TYR A 40 -7.77 4.23 12.15
N THR A 41 -8.83 4.75 12.76
CA THR A 41 -9.20 4.39 14.14
C THR A 41 -9.67 2.94 14.25
N TYR A 42 -10.27 2.40 13.19
CA TYR A 42 -10.83 1.05 13.17
C TYR A 42 -10.20 0.21 12.07
N LYS A 43 -9.88 -1.05 12.41
CA LYS A 43 -9.38 -2.05 11.46
C LYS A 43 -10.32 -2.32 10.29
N THR A 44 -11.63 -2.26 10.53
CA THR A 44 -12.66 -2.36 9.48
C THR A 44 -12.52 -1.26 8.45
N ASN A 45 -12.26 -0.02 8.88
CA ASN A 45 -11.99 1.11 7.98
C ASN A 45 -10.69 0.93 7.19
N CYS A 46 -9.65 0.37 7.81
CA CYS A 46 -8.42 0.01 7.12
C CYS A 46 -8.67 -1.04 6.00
N LYS A 47 -9.46 -2.10 6.29
CA LYS A 47 -9.90 -3.08 5.28
C LYS A 47 -10.74 -2.44 4.17
N HIS A 48 -11.61 -1.49 4.48
CA HIS A 48 -12.34 -0.71 3.47
C HIS A 48 -11.41 0.13 2.60
N GLY A 49 -10.35 0.70 3.19
CA GLY A 49 -9.27 1.37 2.47
C GLY A 49 -8.64 0.48 1.41
N ILE A 50 -8.23 -0.75 1.78
CA ILE A 50 -7.67 -1.73 0.85
C ILE A 50 -8.63 -2.07 -0.29
N LYS A 51 -9.91 -2.35 0.03
CA LYS A 51 -10.94 -2.59 -1.00
C LYS A 51 -11.08 -1.40 -1.96
N SER A 52 -11.01 -0.19 -1.42
CA SER A 52 -11.03 1.04 -2.23
C SER A 52 -9.81 1.14 -3.13
N VAL A 53 -8.61 0.80 -2.65
CA VAL A 53 -7.39 0.76 -3.47
C VAL A 53 -7.54 -0.24 -4.61
N ILE A 54 -7.97 -1.47 -4.32
CA ILE A 54 -8.16 -2.51 -5.35
C ILE A 54 -9.14 -2.03 -6.42
N ARG A 55 -10.28 -1.45 -6.03
CA ARG A 55 -11.29 -0.94 -6.97
C ARG A 55 -10.77 0.23 -7.82
N ASN A 56 -10.19 1.24 -7.19
CA ASN A 56 -9.78 2.47 -7.90
C ASN A 56 -8.47 2.29 -8.67
N SER A 57 -7.64 1.28 -8.34
CA SER A 57 -6.40 0.97 -9.07
C SER A 57 -6.62 0.62 -10.55
N LYS A 58 -7.85 0.24 -10.92
CA LYS A 58 -8.24 -0.05 -12.31
C LYS A 58 -8.45 1.20 -13.15
N ASN A 59 -8.62 2.38 -12.53
CA ASN A 59 -8.82 3.63 -13.23
C ASN A 59 -7.54 4.47 -13.20
N ARG A 60 -6.93 4.68 -14.37
CA ARG A 60 -5.68 5.42 -14.53
C ARG A 60 -5.79 6.89 -14.10
N GLU A 61 -6.95 7.51 -14.27
CA GLU A 61 -7.20 8.93 -13.93
C GLU A 61 -7.15 9.18 -12.42
N ARG A 62 -7.30 8.13 -11.61
CA ARG A 62 -7.24 8.23 -10.14
C ARG A 62 -5.81 8.31 -9.61
N PHE A 63 -4.81 8.06 -10.46
CA PHE A 63 -3.40 8.15 -10.13
C PHE A 63 -2.87 9.55 -10.41
N ILE A 64 -2.38 10.20 -9.36
CA ILE A 64 -1.76 11.52 -9.44
C ILE A 64 -0.27 11.35 -9.19
N ILE A 65 0.52 11.37 -10.26
CA ILE A 65 1.99 11.31 -10.18
C ILE A 65 2.51 12.74 -9.99
N LYS A 66 3.38 12.94 -8.99
CA LYS A 66 4.02 14.23 -8.69
C LYS A 66 5.52 14.05 -8.51
N GLN A 67 6.28 15.07 -8.90
CA GLN A 67 7.69 15.18 -8.53
C GLN A 67 7.79 16.01 -7.25
N ALA A 68 8.49 15.47 -6.25
CA ALA A 68 8.81 16.18 -5.02
C ALA A 68 10.03 17.08 -5.22
N SER A 69 10.22 18.04 -4.29
CA SER A 69 11.33 18.99 -4.30
C SER A 69 12.71 18.32 -4.34
N ASN A 70 12.84 17.11 -3.77
CA ASN A 70 14.04 16.29 -3.81
C ASN A 70 14.29 15.57 -5.15
N LYS A 71 13.63 15.99 -6.23
CA LYS A 71 13.67 15.42 -7.59
C LYS A 71 13.18 13.96 -7.70
N LYS A 72 12.65 13.37 -6.63
CA LYS A 72 12.05 12.03 -6.63
C LYS A 72 10.56 12.12 -7.00
N TRP A 73 10.00 11.00 -7.43
CA TRP A 73 8.62 10.89 -7.89
C TRP A 73 7.78 10.11 -6.90
N THR A 74 6.54 10.53 -6.66
CA THR A 74 5.55 9.82 -5.84
C THR A 74 4.21 9.82 -6.54
N CYS A 75 3.33 8.90 -6.17
CA CYS A 75 2.00 8.79 -6.71
C CYS A 75 0.97 8.65 -5.59
N SER A 76 -0.11 9.40 -5.73
CA SER A 76 -1.30 9.30 -4.88
C SER A 76 -2.42 8.64 -5.67
N LEU A 77 -3.04 7.61 -5.11
CA LEU A 77 -4.29 7.05 -5.63
C LEU A 77 -5.47 7.72 -4.93
N THR A 78 -6.44 8.19 -5.70
CA THR A 78 -7.64 8.87 -5.19
C THR A 78 -8.89 8.02 -5.33
N ALA A 79 -9.87 8.24 -4.44
CA ALA A 79 -11.22 7.68 -4.58
C ALA A 79 -12.11 8.58 -5.46
N GLY A 80 -13.34 8.11 -5.72
CA GLY A 80 -14.37 8.85 -6.46
C GLY A 80 -14.58 10.29 -5.96
N ASN A 81 -14.50 10.49 -4.65
CA ASN A 81 -14.65 11.78 -3.97
C ASN A 81 -13.36 12.65 -3.97
N GLY A 82 -12.33 12.29 -4.73
CA GLY A 82 -11.08 13.05 -4.84
C GLY A 82 -10.12 12.90 -3.66
N ARG A 83 -10.51 12.20 -2.57
CA ARG A 83 -9.64 12.00 -1.41
C ARG A 83 -8.57 10.96 -1.73
N ALA A 84 -7.32 11.24 -1.35
CA ALA A 84 -6.24 10.26 -1.47
C ALA A 84 -6.47 9.08 -0.52
N ILE A 85 -6.42 7.87 -1.05
CA ILE A 85 -6.64 6.61 -0.34
C ILE A 85 -5.37 5.78 -0.19
N ALA A 86 -4.30 6.15 -0.89
CA ALA A 86 -3.01 5.48 -0.83
C ALA A 86 -1.92 6.33 -1.47
N PHE A 87 -0.68 6.12 -1.01
CA PHE A 87 0.50 6.76 -1.55
C PHE A 87 1.60 5.75 -1.81
N THR A 88 2.41 6.00 -2.83
CA THR A 88 3.63 5.23 -3.08
C THR A 88 4.82 5.89 -2.37
N PRO A 89 5.85 5.12 -1.98
CA PRO A 89 7.13 5.71 -1.59
C PRO A 89 7.75 6.48 -2.76
N TYR A 90 8.89 7.12 -2.51
CA TYR A 90 9.60 7.89 -3.53
C TYR A 90 10.39 7.04 -4.51
N PHE A 91 10.21 7.31 -5.80
CA PHE A 91 10.91 6.70 -6.92
C PHE A 91 11.98 7.64 -7.45
N LYS A 92 13.11 7.08 -7.88
CA LYS A 92 14.21 7.88 -8.44
C LYS A 92 13.88 8.51 -9.80
N THR A 93 13.00 7.89 -10.59
CA THR A 93 12.71 8.32 -11.97
C THR A 93 11.22 8.23 -12.29
N LYS A 94 10.76 9.12 -13.18
CA LYS A 94 9.37 9.15 -13.67
C LYS A 94 8.96 7.83 -14.31
N PHE A 95 9.82 7.31 -15.20
CA PHE A 95 9.59 6.04 -15.89
C PHE A 95 9.30 4.87 -14.93
N ARG A 96 10.02 4.80 -13.80
CA ARG A 96 9.81 3.71 -12.84
C ARG A 96 8.45 3.80 -12.14
N ILE A 97 8.00 5.01 -11.79
CA ILE A 97 6.70 5.16 -11.14
C ILE A 97 5.55 4.95 -12.13
N GLU A 98 5.69 5.38 -13.37
CA GLU A 98 4.70 5.14 -14.44
C GLU A 98 4.55 3.63 -14.69
N LYS A 99 5.66 2.90 -14.82
CA LYS A 99 5.65 1.43 -14.93
C LYS A 99 5.04 0.75 -13.72
N PHE A 100 5.31 1.25 -12.52
CA PHE A 100 4.71 0.71 -11.31
C PHE A 100 3.20 0.91 -11.28
N VAL A 101 2.71 2.11 -11.60
CA VAL A 101 1.29 2.46 -11.66
C VAL A 101 0.55 1.62 -12.70
N GLU A 102 1.13 1.42 -13.88
CA GLU A 102 0.58 0.56 -14.94
C GLU A 102 0.32 -0.87 -14.46
N ASP A 103 1.24 -1.43 -13.67
CA ASP A 103 1.16 -2.82 -13.20
C ASP A 103 0.57 -2.94 -11.79
N LEU A 104 0.18 -1.83 -11.15
CA LEU A 104 -0.44 -1.85 -9.82
C LEU A 104 -1.77 -2.62 -9.78
N PRO A 105 -2.74 -2.43 -10.71
CA PRO A 105 -4.01 -3.14 -10.64
C PRO A 105 -3.85 -4.66 -10.61
N ARG A 106 -2.89 -5.21 -11.36
CA ARG A 106 -2.56 -6.64 -11.33
C ARG A 106 -2.00 -7.06 -9.96
N LYS A 107 -1.04 -6.30 -9.42
CA LYS A 107 -0.41 -6.60 -8.13
C LYS A 107 -1.42 -6.60 -6.98
N VAL A 108 -2.26 -5.58 -6.89
CA VAL A 108 -3.24 -5.45 -5.79
C VAL A 108 -4.36 -6.48 -5.90
N HIS A 109 -4.70 -6.92 -7.11
CA HIS A 109 -5.70 -7.96 -7.32
C HIS A 109 -5.20 -9.35 -6.89
N LEU A 110 -3.92 -9.64 -7.10
CA LEU A 110 -3.28 -10.90 -6.70
C LEU A 110 -2.73 -10.88 -5.27
N ALA A 111 -2.81 -9.75 -4.58
CA ALA A 111 -2.20 -9.57 -3.28
C ALA A 111 -2.91 -10.41 -2.20
N LYS A 112 -2.13 -11.16 -1.43
CA LYS A 112 -2.63 -11.85 -0.22
C LYS A 112 -2.88 -10.86 0.92
N PHE A 113 -3.47 -11.33 2.01
CA PHE A 113 -3.76 -10.52 3.18
C PHE A 113 -3.05 -11.07 4.43
N SER A 114 -2.34 -10.20 5.14
CA SER A 114 -1.63 -10.46 6.40
C SER A 114 -2.13 -9.49 7.47
N ASP A 115 -2.36 -9.99 8.67
CA ASP A 115 -2.96 -9.23 9.76
C ASP A 115 -2.08 -9.33 11.02
N LYS A 116 -1.22 -8.34 11.21
CA LYS A 116 -0.24 -8.31 12.32
C LYS A 116 -0.80 -7.73 13.62
N THR A 117 -2.01 -7.20 13.57
CA THR A 117 -2.69 -6.63 14.75
C THR A 117 -3.10 -7.68 15.78
N LYS A 118 -3.15 -8.96 15.38
CA LYS A 118 -3.38 -10.10 16.26
C LYS A 118 -2.06 -10.59 16.86
N ARG A 119 -1.31 -9.73 17.56
CA ARG A 119 -0.23 -10.26 18.42
C ARG A 119 -0.92 -10.93 19.61
N ILE A 120 -0.79 -12.24 19.70
CA ILE A 120 -1.09 -12.99 20.93
C ILE A 120 -0.17 -12.38 21.98
N PRO A 121 -0.68 -11.88 23.11
CA PRO A 121 0.18 -11.28 24.11
C PRO A 121 1.11 -12.36 24.67
N GLN A 122 2.38 -12.00 24.86
CA GLN A 122 3.46 -12.95 25.16
C GLN A 122 3.29 -13.71 26.49
N TRP A 123 2.34 -13.29 27.33
CA TRP A 123 1.98 -13.95 28.59
C TRP A 123 1.18 -15.25 28.41
N THR A 124 0.64 -15.56 27.22
CA THR A 124 -0.18 -16.77 27.00
C THR A 124 0.65 -18.03 26.69
N ILE A 125 1.99 -17.96 26.67
CA ILE A 125 2.88 -19.08 26.28
C ILE A 125 3.45 -19.85 27.50
N ASN A 126 3.23 -19.37 28.72
CA ASN A 126 3.77 -19.99 29.94
C ASN A 126 2.67 -20.57 30.84
N ASN A 127 1.96 -21.62 30.39
CA ASN A 127 1.15 -22.46 31.27
C ASN A 127 1.16 -23.92 30.81
#